data_AF-A0A8J3C2X9-F1
#
_entry.id   AF-A0A8J3C2X9-F1
#
_cell.length_a   1.000
_cell.length_b   1.000
_cell.length_c   1.000
_cell.angle_alpha   90.00
_cell.angle_beta   90.00
_cell.angle_gamma   90.00
#
_symmetry.space_group_name_H-M   'P 1'
#
loop_
_entity.id
_entity.type
_entity.pdbx_description
1 polymer ?
#
loop_
_entity_poly.entity_id
_entity_poly.type
_entity_poly.pdbx_seq_one_letter_code
_entity_poly.pdbx_strand_id
1 'polypeptide(L)'
;MTTTGKLSTTVDWTVLDLNGIPEIAHRAARKVATEYAGLVDLDDQRQDALILLATNPILVREHIEAGALGRLHRWIWCRLIDKARPIARRANQTISYERRAREVAA
;
A
#
# COMPACT_ATOMS: atom_id res chain seq x y z
N MET A 1 25.14 30.47 14.09
CA MET A 1 23.81 30.17 13.52
C MET A 1 23.88 28.76 12.95
N THR A 2 23.42 27.78 13.73
CA THR A 2 23.36 26.37 13.32
C THR A 2 22.10 26.17 12.48
N THR A 3 22.26 26.10 11.17
CA THR A 3 21.17 25.72 10.26
C THR A 3 20.81 24.27 10.55
N THR A 4 19.71 24.05 11.26
CA THR A 4 19.07 22.75 11.39
C THR A 4 18.65 22.31 9.98
N GLY A 5 19.51 21.54 9.32
CA GLY A 5 19.21 20.93 8.04
C GLY A 5 17.96 20.09 8.20
N LYS A 6 16.87 20.51 7.56
CA LYS A 6 15.66 19.72 7.39
C LYS A 6 16.12 18.41 6.75
N LEU A 7 16.12 17.31 7.50
CA LEU A 7 16.38 15.97 6.95
C LEU A 7 15.34 15.76 5.86
N SER A 8 15.72 16.03 4.61
CA SER A 8 14.89 15.68 3.48
C SER A 8 14.71 14.17 3.57
N THR A 9 13.48 13.72 3.70
CA THR A 9 13.12 12.32 3.46
C THR A 9 13.40 12.09 1.97
N THR A 10 14.66 11.89 1.64
CA THR A 10 15.13 11.77 0.27
C THR A 10 14.61 10.44 -0.23
N VAL A 11 13.70 10.50 -1.21
CA VAL A 11 13.24 9.32 -1.91
C VAL A 11 14.45 8.62 -2.50
N ASP A 12 14.60 7.33 -2.22
CA ASP A 12 15.71 6.52 -2.69
C ASP A 12 15.15 5.27 -3.37
N TRP A 13 15.23 5.25 -4.70
CA TRP A 13 14.74 4.15 -5.52
C TRP A 13 15.67 2.93 -5.53
N THR A 14 16.94 3.09 -5.10
CA THR A 14 17.92 2.00 -5.09
C THR A 14 17.56 0.90 -4.08
N VAL A 15 16.72 1.22 -3.09
CA VAL A 15 16.23 0.22 -2.12
C VAL A 15 15.35 -0.85 -2.76
N LEU A 16 14.80 -0.57 -3.95
CA LEU A 16 13.97 -1.53 -4.69
C LEU A 16 14.82 -2.62 -5.35
N ASP A 17 16.11 -2.36 -5.59
CA ASP A 17 17.04 -3.34 -6.15
C ASP A 17 17.60 -4.29 -5.08
N LEU A 18 17.27 -4.07 -3.80
CA LEU A 18 17.70 -4.93 -2.71
C LEU A 18 16.96 -6.28 -2.76
N ASN A 19 17.70 -7.34 -2.46
CA ASN A 19 17.21 -8.71 -2.59
C ASN A 19 15.92 -8.94 -1.76
N GLY A 20 14.89 -9.44 -2.42
CA GLY A 20 13.59 -9.78 -1.83
C GLY A 20 12.62 -8.60 -1.68
N ILE A 21 13.03 -7.36 -1.98
CA ILE A 21 12.14 -6.19 -1.92
C ILE A 21 11.06 -6.20 -3.02
N PRO A 22 11.38 -6.48 -4.29
CA PRO A 22 10.34 -6.59 -5.33
C PRO A 22 9.31 -7.69 -5.02
N GLU A 23 9.78 -8.86 -4.57
CA GLU A 23 8.92 -9.99 -4.25
C GLU A 23 8.01 -9.68 -3.05
N ILE A 24 8.53 -9.01 -2.02
CA ILE A 24 7.74 -8.70 -0.83
C ILE A 24 6.67 -7.64 -1.10
N ALA A 25 7.00 -6.65 -1.93
CA ALA A 25 6.05 -5.65 -2.42
C ALA A 25 4.93 -6.33 -3.22
N HIS A 26 5.29 -7.23 -4.14
CA HIS A 26 4.31 -7.98 -4.93
C HIS A 26 3.42 -8.88 -4.06
N ARG A 27 4.00 -9.59 -3.07
CA ARG A 27 3.22 -10.44 -2.15
C ARG A 27 2.22 -9.62 -1.33
N ALA A 28 2.64 -8.47 -0.81
CA ALA A 28 1.75 -7.59 -0.05
C ALA A 28 0.63 -7.04 -0.93
N ALA A 29 0.96 -6.58 -2.15
CA ALA A 29 0.00 -6.07 -3.12
C ALA A 29 -1.02 -7.14 -3.53
N ARG A 30 -0.55 -8.36 -3.85
CA ARG A 30 -1.42 -9.49 -4.20
C ARG A 30 -2.40 -9.82 -3.08
N LYS A 31 -1.94 -9.77 -1.82
CA LYS A 31 -2.81 -10.01 -0.68
C LYS A 31 -3.94 -8.99 -0.59
N VAL A 32 -3.64 -7.69 -0.74
CA VAL A 32 -4.67 -6.64 -0.73
C VAL A 32 -5.61 -6.75 -1.92
N ALA A 33 -5.09 -6.98 -3.13
CA ALA A 33 -5.91 -7.16 -4.32
C ALA A 33 -6.86 -8.36 -4.20
N THR A 34 -6.43 -9.42 -3.51
CA THR A 34 -7.29 -10.59 -3.22
C THR A 34 -8.37 -10.24 -2.18
N GLU A 35 -8.00 -9.54 -1.11
CA GLU A 35 -8.92 -9.18 -0.02
C GLU A 35 -9.99 -8.16 -0.45
N TYR A 36 -9.64 -7.27 -1.38
CA TYR A 36 -10.51 -6.22 -1.94
C TYR A 36 -10.76 -6.45 -3.43
N ALA A 37 -10.96 -7.71 -3.83
CA ALA A 37 -11.16 -8.09 -5.24
C ALA A 37 -12.28 -7.30 -5.91
N GLY A 38 -12.02 -6.78 -7.10
CA GLY A 38 -12.96 -5.95 -7.88
C GLY A 38 -13.06 -4.50 -7.41
N LEU A 39 -12.37 -4.11 -6.34
CA LEU A 39 -12.32 -2.73 -5.84
C LEU A 39 -10.97 -2.06 -6.05
N VAL A 40 -9.89 -2.83 -6.06
CA VAL A 40 -8.52 -2.35 -6.27
C VAL A 40 -7.79 -3.23 -7.27
N ASP A 41 -6.91 -2.62 -8.05
CA ASP A 41 -6.10 -3.32 -9.04
C ASP A 41 -4.75 -3.79 -8.46
N LEU A 42 -4.26 -4.95 -8.89
CA LEU A 42 -3.00 -5.52 -8.41
C LEU A 42 -1.79 -4.67 -8.79
N ASP A 43 -1.74 -4.17 -10.02
CA ASP A 43 -0.61 -3.37 -10.49
C ASP A 43 -0.57 -2.01 -9.79
N ASP A 44 -1.73 -1.40 -9.54
CA ASP A 44 -1.82 -0.19 -8.72
C ASP A 44 -1.31 -0.43 -7.30
N GLN A 45 -1.75 -1.52 -6.64
CA GLN A 45 -1.27 -1.86 -5.30
C GLN A 45 0.23 -2.16 -5.27
N ARG A 46 0.76 -2.79 -6.34
CA ARG A 46 2.19 -3.08 -6.47
C ARG A 46 2.98 -1.79 -6.64
N GLN A 47 2.52 -0.87 -7.47
CA GLN A 47 3.16 0.42 -7.66
C GLN A 47 3.16 1.24 -6.37
N ASP A 48 2.02 1.28 -5.67
CA ASP A 48 1.90 1.93 -4.37
C ASP A 48 2.86 1.35 -3.33
N ALA A 49 3.03 0.02 -3.31
CA ALA A 49 4.00 -0.63 -2.43
C ALA A 49 5.44 -0.20 -2.73
N LEU A 50 5.83 -0.13 -4.01
CA LEU A 50 7.17 0.30 -4.42
C LEU A 50 7.43 1.77 -4.08
N ILE A 51 6.46 2.65 -4.32
CA ILE A 51 6.52 4.07 -3.92
C ILE A 51 6.67 4.18 -2.41
N LEU A 52 5.90 3.41 -1.64
CA LEU A 52 5.97 3.40 -0.18
C LEU A 52 7.37 2.99 0.32
N LEU A 53 8.00 2.01 -0.31
CA LEU A 53 9.35 1.57 0.03
C LEU A 53 10.40 2.61 -0.33
N ALA A 54 10.36 3.15 -1.54
CA ALA A 54 11.31 4.17 -2.01
C ALA A 54 11.22 5.49 -1.21
N THR A 55 10.04 5.82 -0.69
CA THR A 55 9.82 7.00 0.17
C THR A 55 10.19 6.78 1.63
N ASN A 56 10.45 5.54 2.04
CA ASN A 56 10.84 5.18 3.42
C ASN A 56 12.15 4.36 3.44
N PRO A 57 13.24 4.84 2.82
CA PRO A 57 14.40 4.00 2.55
C PRO A 57 15.16 3.60 3.82
N ILE A 58 15.18 4.45 4.85
CA ILE A 58 15.80 4.14 6.16
C ILE A 58 15.11 2.92 6.78
N LEU A 59 13.77 2.93 6.83
CA LEU A 59 12.98 1.81 7.36
C LEU A 59 13.26 0.52 6.58
N VAL A 60 13.35 0.59 5.26
CA VAL A 60 13.65 -0.60 4.43
C VAL A 60 15.01 -1.17 4.78
N ARG A 61 16.04 -0.33 4.86
CA ARG A 61 17.41 -0.75 5.20
C ARG A 61 17.48 -1.37 6.60
N GLU A 62 16.87 -0.74 7.60
CA GLU A 62 16.79 -1.29 8.96
C GLU A 62 16.15 -2.69 9.00
N HIS A 63 15.09 -2.91 8.22
CA HIS A 63 14.44 -4.23 8.17
C HIS A 63 15.28 -5.28 7.45
N ILE A 64 16.04 -4.90 6.42
CA ILE A 64 16.96 -5.79 5.72
C ILE A 64 18.11 -6.17 6.65
N GLU A 65 18.74 -5.19 7.29
CA GLU A 65 19.84 -5.41 8.23
C GLU A 65 19.41 -6.29 9.42
N ALA A 66 18.19 -6.12 9.91
CA ALA A 66 17.63 -6.95 10.96
C ALA A 66 17.13 -8.33 10.49
N GLY A 67 17.22 -8.66 9.20
CA GLY A 67 16.69 -9.90 8.62
C GLY A 67 15.16 -10.05 8.77
N ALA A 68 14.46 -8.92 8.92
CA ALA A 68 13.07 -8.86 9.38
C ALA A 68 12.07 -8.64 8.24
N LEU A 69 12.27 -9.29 7.08
CA LEU A 69 11.40 -9.15 5.91
C LEU A 69 9.92 -9.41 6.21
N GLY A 70 9.59 -10.39 7.07
CA GLY A 70 8.21 -10.65 7.47
C GLY A 70 7.52 -9.44 8.15
N ARG A 71 8.27 -8.65 8.94
CA ARG A 71 7.78 -7.41 9.55
C ARG A 71 7.58 -6.31 8.51
N LEU A 72 8.49 -6.21 7.55
CA LEU A 72 8.36 -5.27 6.42
C LEU A 72 7.12 -5.61 5.58
N HIS A 73 6.89 -6.88 5.25
CA HIS A 73 5.67 -7.32 4.57
C HIS A 73 4.40 -6.89 5.31
N ARG A 74 4.35 -7.13 6.63
CA ARG A 74 3.20 -6.75 7.45
C ARG A 74 2.98 -5.24 7.42
N TRP A 75 4.04 -4.46 7.50
CA TRP A 75 3.99 -3.01 7.45
C TRP A 75 3.45 -2.49 6.11
N ILE A 76 3.96 -3.00 4.98
CA ILE A 76 3.46 -2.66 3.63
C ILE A 76 1.97 -2.99 3.54
N TRP A 77 1.59 -4.20 3.92
CA TRP A 77 0.20 -4.67 3.84
C TRP A 77 -0.76 -3.79 4.65
N CYS A 78 -0.39 -3.42 5.89
CA CYS A 78 -1.21 -2.50 6.69
C CYS A 78 -1.42 -1.16 5.99
N ARG A 79 -0.36 -0.58 5.39
CA ARG A 79 -0.45 0.71 4.68
C ARG A 79 -1.33 0.64 3.44
N LEU A 80 -1.24 -0.45 2.67
CA LEU A 80 -2.11 -0.66 1.52
C LEU A 80 -3.58 -0.86 1.94
N ILE A 81 -3.83 -1.60 3.03
CA ILE A 81 -5.19 -1.75 3.59
C ILE A 81 -5.78 -0.41 4.02
N ASP A 82 -4.99 0.45 4.66
CA ASP A 82 -5.45 1.77 5.09
C ASP A 82 -5.91 2.63 3.90
N LYS A 83 -5.33 2.44 2.71
CA LYS A 83 -5.78 3.06 1.46
C LYS A 83 -7.00 2.39 0.84
N ALA A 84 -7.08 1.05 0.87
CA ALA A 84 -8.17 0.28 0.28
C ALA A 84 -9.48 0.38 1.07
N ARG A 85 -9.41 0.42 2.41
CA ARG A 85 -10.59 0.42 3.29
C ARG A 85 -11.55 1.60 3.05
N PRO A 86 -11.09 2.85 2.85
CA PRO A 86 -11.97 3.95 2.44
C PRO A 86 -12.65 3.74 1.09
N ILE A 87 -11.99 3.10 0.12
CA ILE A 87 -12.57 2.78 -1.19
C ILE A 87 -13.71 1.77 -1.01
N ALA A 88 -13.47 0.69 -0.28
CA ALA A 88 -14.48 -0.30 0.05
C ALA A 88 -15.66 0.30 0.82
N ARG A 89 -15.39 1.19 1.79
CA ARG A 89 -16.45 1.90 2.52
C ARG A 89 -17.32 2.73 1.57
N ARG A 90 -16.71 3.47 0.64
CA ARG A 90 -17.45 4.28 -0.35
C ARG A 90 -18.25 3.40 -1.31
N ALA A 91 -17.68 2.29 -1.78
CA ALA A 91 -18.38 1.33 -2.64
C ALA A 91 -19.63 0.76 -1.94
N ASN A 92 -19.52 0.37 -0.67
CA ASN A 92 -20.65 -0.14 0.11
C ASN A 92 -21.74 0.91 0.40
N GLN A 93 -21.39 2.19 0.46
CA GLN A 93 -22.34 3.29 0.67
C GLN A 93 -23.05 3.72 -0.62
N THR A 94 -22.51 3.36 -1.78
CA THR A 94 -23.07 3.71 -3.08
C THR A 94 -24.14 2.69 -3.46
N ILE A 95 -25.34 2.84 -2.90
CA ILE A 95 -26.52 2.11 -3.39
C ILE A 95 -26.83 2.66 -4.78
N SER A 96 -26.86 1.81 -5.81
CA SER A 96 -27.20 2.28 -7.16
C SER A 96 -28.62 2.85 -7.17
N TYR A 97 -28.83 3.94 -7.92
CA TYR A 97 -30.14 4.56 -8.08
C TYR A 97 -31.18 3.55 -8.58
N GLU A 98 -30.77 2.60 -9.42
CA GLU A 98 -31.60 1.51 -9.93
C GLU A 98 -32.01 0.50 -8.85
N ARG A 99 -31.11 0.17 -7.91
CA ARG A 99 -31.42 -0.71 -6.78
C ARG A 99 -32.44 -0.04 -5.86
N ARG A 100 -32.26 1.25 -5.59
CA ARG A 100 -33.20 2.05 -4.81
C ARG A 100 -34.55 2.23 -5.53
N ALA A 101 -34.55 2.43 -6.85
CA ALA A 101 -35.76 2.54 -7.64
C ALA A 101 -36.57 1.23 -7.68
N ARG A 102 -35.90 0.07 -7.72
CA ARG A 102 -36.56 -1.25 -7.62
C ARG A 102 -37.14 -1.53 -6.23
N GLU A 103 -36.47 -1.09 -5.15
CA GLU A 103 -37.00 -1.21 -3.78
C GLU A 103 -38.21 -0.30 -3.51
N VAL A 104 -38.27 0.87 -4.15
CA VAL A 104 -39.42 1.80 -4.00
C VAL A 104 -40.61 1.40 -4.87
N ALA A 105 -40.36 0.66 -5.96
CA ALA A 105 -41.40 0.15 -6.85
C ALA A 105 -42.00 -1.20 -6.42
N ALA A 106 -41.45 -1.83 -5.38
CA ALA A 106 -41.94 -3.06 -4.77
C ALA A 106 -42.72 -2.74 -3.48
#